data_AF-A0A813JDW9-F1
#
_entry.id   AF-A0A813JDW9-F1
#
_cell.length_a   1.000
_cell.length_b   1.000
_cell.length_c   1.000
_cell.angle_alpha   90.00
_cell.angle_beta   90.00
_cell.angle_gamma   90.00
#
_symmetry.space_group_name_H-M   'P 1'
#
loop_
_entity.id
_entity.type
_entity.pdbx_description
1 polymer ?
#
loop_
_entity_poly.entity_id
_entity_poly.type
_entity_poly.pdbx_seq_one_letter_code
_entity_poly.pdbx_strand_id
1 'polypeptide(L)'
;MLWATCFWQLLLAAILSCAAAKAAVPHFKWGQNKEQLFVSVMVRELDASSVSVALNGPGELIFNAKNSKGQVFALDLDLREDVKQDSMKWEVSARSDKWGIATVITLSKEHSHRWDLFVTDLQQYKGLLDKDWSREDQKLEPEEDTTVMDDNGAVIKLTEANLNKTIEKYGCLVVNIRFPWCSVCKGVDDQFSKAASTAKAMGKRNSSSPWRKAAFAYIDARKHKTLGRRFNANCNAGSCKHWLFTGNPSEVLSINGQYDEASLLSQLEKYLRPAVVTLKDLSEVDKLKAVNLTVVASFASKEPKGSAFTTFERIANSMRGDMVFAVAYGVEKDYIELWKPQAKEPLRLKHSEFGDDGTGLEQWLRARAMPLLQTYEWTLREKFEKMKLPVAR
;
A
#
# COMPACT_ATOMS: atom_id res chain seq x y z
N MET A 1 62.66 -3.70 -53.68
CA MET A 1 63.00 -4.61 -52.56
C MET A 1 61.70 -4.96 -51.86
N LEU A 2 61.13 -6.12 -52.19
CA LEU A 2 61.07 -7.31 -51.29
C LEU A 2 60.03 -7.10 -50.18
N TRP A 3 58.78 -7.51 -50.42
CA TRP A 3 58.22 -8.83 -50.06
C TRP A 3 58.14 -9.07 -48.54
N ALA A 4 56.94 -9.02 -47.99
CA ALA A 4 56.47 -9.98 -46.99
C ALA A 4 54.95 -9.92 -46.84
N THR A 5 54.34 -11.00 -47.29
CA THR A 5 52.94 -11.43 -47.19
C THR A 5 52.40 -11.45 -45.76
N CYS A 6 51.14 -11.06 -45.57
CA CYS A 6 50.30 -11.66 -44.54
C CYS A 6 48.89 -11.88 -45.09
N PHE A 7 48.62 -13.12 -45.47
CA PHE A 7 47.31 -13.69 -45.70
C PHE A 7 46.49 -13.61 -44.41
N TRP A 8 45.31 -12.99 -44.44
CA TRP A 8 44.22 -13.42 -43.56
C TRP A 8 42.87 -13.32 -44.24
N GLN A 9 42.13 -14.40 -44.05
CA GLN A 9 40.96 -14.83 -44.79
C GLN A 9 39.78 -13.86 -44.69
N LEU A 10 39.15 -13.62 -45.84
CA LEU A 10 37.73 -13.30 -45.94
C LEU A 10 36.91 -14.40 -45.24
N LEU A 11 36.34 -14.08 -44.09
CA LEU A 11 35.22 -14.81 -43.53
C LEU A 11 33.98 -13.93 -43.71
N LEU A 12 33.23 -14.19 -44.78
CA LEU A 12 31.84 -13.74 -44.91
C LEU A 12 31.07 -14.35 -43.73
N ALA A 13 30.87 -13.58 -42.67
CA ALA A 13 29.85 -13.86 -41.69
C ALA A 13 28.50 -13.56 -42.36
N ALA A 14 27.93 -14.58 -43.02
CA ALA A 14 26.51 -14.60 -43.31
C ALA A 14 25.77 -14.59 -41.97
N ILE A 15 25.39 -13.40 -41.50
CA ILE A 15 24.42 -13.24 -40.43
C ILE A 15 23.10 -13.73 -41.02
N LEU A 16 22.83 -15.04 -40.90
CA LEU A 16 21.46 -15.54 -40.95
C LEU A 16 20.74 -14.88 -39.78
N SER A 17 20.02 -13.80 -40.06
CA SER A 17 18.91 -13.38 -39.22
C SER A 17 17.87 -14.50 -39.30
N CYS A 18 17.99 -15.51 -38.45
CA CYS A 18 16.87 -16.36 -38.10
C CYS A 18 15.84 -15.44 -37.46
N ALA A 19 14.91 -14.94 -38.27
CA ALA A 19 13.69 -14.34 -37.77
C ALA A 19 13.01 -15.43 -36.91
N ALA A 20 13.16 -15.34 -35.59
CA ALA A 20 12.44 -16.21 -34.68
C ALA A 20 10.96 -16.06 -35.02
N ALA A 21 10.33 -17.14 -35.51
CA ALA A 21 8.93 -17.12 -35.87
C ALA A 21 8.14 -16.63 -34.65
N LYS A 22 7.37 -15.55 -34.82
CA LYS A 22 6.56 -14.96 -33.75
C LYS A 22 5.62 -16.02 -33.19
N ALA A 23 5.69 -16.28 -31.88
CA ALA A 23 4.83 -17.26 -31.24
C ALA A 23 3.35 -16.92 -31.43
N ALA A 24 2.53 -17.94 -31.70
CA ALA A 24 1.09 -17.77 -31.86
C ALA A 24 0.40 -17.69 -30.50
N VAL A 25 -0.64 -16.86 -30.40
CA VAL A 25 -1.46 -16.78 -29.17
C VAL A 25 -2.52 -17.88 -29.21
N PRO A 26 -2.54 -18.82 -28.25
CA PRO A 26 -3.54 -19.88 -28.21
C PRO A 26 -4.93 -19.35 -27.81
N HIS A 27 -5.98 -20.12 -28.14
CA HIS A 27 -7.29 -19.90 -27.52
C HIS A 27 -7.23 -20.32 -26.06
N PHE A 28 -7.98 -19.64 -25.20
CA PHE A 28 -8.06 -19.96 -23.78
C PHE A 28 -9.44 -19.67 -23.21
N LYS A 29 -9.76 -20.36 -22.11
CA LYS A 29 -11.00 -20.16 -21.38
C LYS A 29 -10.71 -19.97 -19.91
N TRP A 30 -11.61 -19.29 -19.20
CA TRP A 30 -11.51 -19.17 -17.75
C TRP A 30 -12.84 -19.36 -17.05
N GLY A 31 -12.79 -19.96 -15.87
CA GLY A 31 -13.89 -20.06 -14.91
C GLY A 31 -13.38 -19.76 -13.50
N GLN A 32 -14.28 -19.58 -12.55
CA GLN A 32 -13.91 -19.32 -11.17
C GLN A 32 -14.90 -19.90 -10.17
N ASN A 33 -14.40 -20.18 -8.96
CA ASN A 33 -15.21 -20.20 -7.76
C ASN A 33 -14.75 -19.08 -6.81
N LYS A 34 -15.22 -19.06 -5.57
CA LYS A 34 -14.90 -17.99 -4.62
C LYS A 34 -13.41 -17.91 -4.30
N GLU A 35 -12.70 -19.04 -4.24
CA GLU A 35 -11.29 -19.10 -3.85
C GLU A 35 -10.31 -19.27 -5.01
N GLN A 36 -10.77 -19.75 -6.16
CA GLN A 36 -9.91 -20.25 -7.23
C GLN A 36 -10.33 -19.75 -8.62
N LEU A 37 -9.35 -19.70 -9.50
CA LEU A 37 -9.51 -19.51 -10.94
C LEU A 37 -9.09 -20.79 -11.65
N PHE A 38 -9.80 -21.12 -12.71
CA PHE A 38 -9.47 -22.21 -13.61
C PHE A 38 -9.24 -21.65 -15.00
N VAL A 39 -8.06 -21.88 -15.57
CA VAL A 39 -7.66 -21.38 -16.88
C VAL A 39 -7.36 -22.58 -17.75
N SER A 40 -8.04 -22.71 -18.87
CA SER A 40 -7.74 -23.74 -19.86
C SER A 40 -7.06 -23.06 -21.05
N VAL A 41 -5.85 -23.47 -21.42
CA VAL A 41 -5.15 -22.98 -22.62
C VAL A 41 -5.10 -24.10 -23.66
N MET A 42 -5.64 -23.88 -24.86
CA MET A 42 -5.83 -24.91 -25.89
C MET A 42 -4.84 -24.75 -27.04
N VAL A 43 -4.14 -25.84 -27.35
CA VAL A 43 -3.22 -25.92 -28.49
C VAL A 43 -3.57 -27.16 -29.33
N ARG A 44 -3.72 -26.96 -30.65
CA ARG A 44 -3.96 -28.07 -31.59
C ARG A 44 -2.71 -28.92 -31.72
N GLU A 45 -2.88 -30.24 -31.69
CA GLU A 45 -1.78 -31.21 -31.78
C GLU A 45 -0.66 -30.91 -30.77
N LEU A 46 -1.03 -30.55 -29.53
CA LEU A 46 -0.09 -30.18 -28.46
C LEU A 46 0.96 -31.26 -28.23
N ASP A 47 2.23 -30.86 -28.21
CA ASP A 47 3.31 -31.66 -27.63
C ASP A 47 3.31 -31.42 -26.12
N ALA A 48 2.75 -32.36 -25.35
CA ALA A 48 2.60 -32.23 -23.90
C ALA A 48 3.94 -32.07 -23.17
N SER A 49 5.05 -32.58 -23.72
CA SER A 49 6.38 -32.46 -23.12
C SER A 49 6.96 -31.05 -23.21
N SER A 50 6.40 -30.22 -24.09
CA SER A 50 6.84 -28.85 -24.33
C SER A 50 6.14 -27.80 -23.45
N VAL A 51 5.12 -28.21 -22.68
CA VAL A 51 4.31 -27.29 -21.88
C VAL A 51 5.12 -26.73 -20.72
N SER A 52 5.11 -25.40 -20.60
CA SER A 52 5.68 -24.67 -19.47
C SER A 52 4.67 -23.64 -19.00
N VAL A 53 4.39 -23.65 -17.70
CA VAL A 53 3.50 -22.68 -17.03
C VAL A 53 4.26 -22.09 -15.84
N ALA A 54 4.25 -20.77 -15.73
CA ALA A 54 4.95 -20.04 -14.67
C ALA A 54 4.15 -18.82 -14.22
N LEU A 55 4.39 -18.39 -12.98
CA LEU A 55 3.99 -17.08 -12.48
C LEU A 55 5.27 -16.24 -12.31
N ASN A 56 5.43 -15.18 -13.09
CA ASN A 56 6.56 -14.26 -12.95
C ASN A 56 6.34 -13.23 -11.82
N GLY A 57 5.10 -13.09 -11.39
CA GLY A 57 4.67 -12.24 -10.29
C GLY A 57 3.27 -12.67 -9.82
N PRO A 58 2.75 -12.05 -8.74
CA PRO A 58 1.46 -12.44 -8.16
C PRO A 58 0.28 -12.29 -9.13
N GLY A 59 0.40 -11.51 -10.20
CA GLY A 59 -0.66 -11.31 -11.19
C GLY A 59 -0.20 -11.52 -12.63
N GLU A 60 0.90 -12.24 -12.86
CA GLU A 60 1.53 -12.39 -14.19
C GLU A 60 1.66 -13.88 -14.54
N LEU A 61 0.71 -14.42 -15.31
CA LEU A 61 0.67 -15.82 -15.72
C LEU A 61 1.26 -16.00 -17.12
N ILE A 62 2.27 -16.86 -17.22
CA ILE A 62 2.95 -17.18 -18.47
C ILE A 62 2.72 -18.64 -18.83
N PHE A 63 2.37 -18.86 -20.09
CA PHE A 63 2.23 -20.17 -20.71
C PHE A 63 3.06 -20.22 -21.99
N ASN A 64 3.80 -21.31 -22.18
CA ASN A 64 4.49 -21.63 -23.42
C ASN A 64 4.28 -23.10 -23.78
N ALA A 65 4.11 -23.38 -25.06
CA ALA A 65 4.04 -24.74 -25.57
C ALA A 65 4.41 -24.80 -27.06
N LYS A 66 4.57 -26.02 -27.58
CA LYS A 66 4.71 -26.32 -29.00
C LYS A 66 3.64 -27.32 -29.43
N ASN A 67 3.32 -27.34 -30.72
CA ASN A 67 2.59 -28.45 -31.31
C ASN A 67 3.56 -29.48 -31.92
N SER A 68 3.01 -30.61 -32.36
CA SER A 68 3.68 -31.68 -33.11
C SER A 68 4.49 -31.21 -34.32
N LYS A 69 4.15 -30.05 -34.89
CA LYS A 69 4.80 -29.43 -36.06
C LYS A 69 5.90 -28.44 -35.68
N GLY A 70 6.20 -28.28 -34.39
CA GLY A 70 7.21 -27.36 -33.87
C GLY A 70 6.77 -25.89 -33.85
N GLN A 71 5.51 -25.57 -34.14
CA GLN A 71 4.98 -24.21 -34.00
C GLN A 71 4.91 -23.84 -32.52
N VAL A 72 5.44 -22.66 -32.19
CA VAL A 72 5.49 -22.16 -30.81
C VAL A 72 4.22 -21.37 -30.50
N PHE A 73 3.67 -21.64 -29.31
CA PHE A 73 2.55 -20.91 -28.73
C PHE A 73 2.99 -20.26 -27.43
N ALA A 74 2.62 -19.00 -27.23
CA ALA A 74 2.93 -18.25 -26.02
C ALA A 74 1.74 -17.41 -25.61
N LEU A 75 1.52 -17.30 -24.30
CA LEU A 75 0.48 -16.48 -23.70
C LEU A 75 1.05 -15.85 -22.43
N ASP A 76 1.01 -14.53 -22.35
CA ASP A 76 1.49 -13.75 -21.21
C ASP A 76 0.31 -12.89 -20.70
N LEU A 77 -0.20 -13.23 -19.54
CA LEU A 77 -1.45 -12.67 -18.99
C LEU A 77 -1.16 -11.80 -17.78
N ASP A 78 -1.43 -10.50 -17.91
CA ASP A 78 -1.64 -9.61 -16.77
C ASP A 78 -3.06 -9.84 -16.21
N LEU A 79 -3.11 -10.66 -15.16
CA LEU A 79 -4.34 -11.05 -14.48
C LEU A 79 -5.02 -9.83 -13.86
N ARG A 80 -6.35 -9.88 -13.71
CA ARG A 80 -7.11 -8.78 -13.15
C ARG A 80 -6.68 -8.41 -11.72
N GLU A 81 -6.36 -9.41 -10.91
CA GLU A 81 -5.95 -9.27 -9.50
C GLU A 81 -4.81 -10.25 -9.18
N ASP A 82 -4.29 -10.18 -7.96
CA ASP A 82 -3.21 -11.07 -7.52
C ASP A 82 -3.74 -12.45 -7.11
N VAL A 83 -2.92 -13.47 -7.35
CA VAL A 83 -3.08 -14.87 -6.97
C VAL A 83 -1.92 -15.29 -6.07
N LYS A 84 -2.14 -16.35 -5.29
CA LYS A 84 -1.13 -16.96 -4.45
C LYS A 84 -0.15 -17.74 -5.34
N GLN A 85 1.12 -17.31 -5.37
CA GLN A 85 2.12 -17.91 -6.26
C GLN A 85 2.36 -19.40 -5.94
N ASP A 86 2.45 -19.73 -4.66
CA ASP A 86 2.82 -21.08 -4.21
C ASP A 86 1.70 -22.13 -4.40
N SER A 87 0.51 -21.73 -4.81
CA SER A 87 -0.64 -22.63 -4.93
C SER A 87 -1.04 -22.97 -6.36
N MET A 88 -0.27 -22.50 -7.36
CA MET A 88 -0.53 -22.83 -8.76
C MET A 88 -0.35 -24.33 -9.00
N LYS A 89 -1.33 -24.93 -9.66
CA LYS A 89 -1.28 -26.31 -10.17
C LYS A 89 -1.66 -26.31 -11.64
N TRP A 90 -1.07 -27.20 -12.43
CA TRP A 90 -1.50 -27.37 -13.81
C TRP A 90 -1.37 -28.83 -14.26
N GLU A 91 -2.19 -29.19 -15.24
CA GLU A 91 -2.20 -30.51 -15.85
C GLU A 91 -2.61 -30.42 -17.33
N VAL A 92 -2.14 -31.36 -18.15
CA VAL A 92 -2.58 -31.49 -19.54
C VAL A 92 -3.78 -32.43 -19.57
N SER A 93 -4.90 -31.94 -20.14
CA SER A 93 -6.12 -32.71 -20.29
C SER A 93 -5.90 -33.92 -21.21
N ALA A 94 -6.43 -35.07 -20.83
CA ALA A 94 -6.45 -36.26 -21.67
C ALA A 94 -7.43 -36.13 -22.86
N ARG A 95 -8.38 -35.20 -22.80
CA ARG A 95 -9.39 -34.96 -23.84
C ARG A 95 -9.15 -33.64 -24.54
N SER A 96 -9.28 -33.67 -25.87
CA SER A 96 -9.25 -32.46 -26.71
C SER A 96 -10.62 -31.78 -26.77
N ASP A 97 -10.61 -30.45 -26.76
CA ASP A 97 -11.74 -29.62 -27.15
C ASP A 97 -11.63 -29.23 -28.65
N LYS A 98 -12.62 -28.51 -29.20
CA LYS A 98 -12.63 -28.00 -30.59
C LYS A 98 -11.40 -27.15 -30.96
N TRP A 99 -10.76 -26.56 -29.95
CA TRP A 99 -9.57 -25.72 -30.10
C TRP A 99 -8.25 -26.47 -29.90
N GLY A 100 -8.27 -27.73 -29.45
CA GLY A 100 -7.09 -28.55 -29.21
C GLY A 100 -7.05 -29.19 -27.82
N ILE A 101 -5.88 -29.69 -27.44
CA ILE A 101 -5.64 -30.27 -26.12
C ILE A 101 -5.45 -29.11 -25.13
N ALA A 102 -6.17 -29.16 -24.02
CA ALA A 102 -6.14 -28.11 -23.00
C ALA A 102 -5.04 -28.38 -21.96
N THR A 103 -4.27 -27.36 -21.63
CA THR A 103 -3.54 -27.28 -20.36
C THR A 103 -4.43 -26.56 -19.36
N VAL A 104 -4.86 -27.24 -18.30
CA VAL A 104 -5.71 -26.69 -17.25
C VAL A 104 -4.82 -26.21 -16.11
N ILE A 105 -4.95 -24.94 -15.77
CA ILE A 105 -4.19 -24.24 -14.74
C ILE A 105 -5.18 -23.83 -13.65
N THR A 106 -4.90 -24.19 -12.41
CA THR A 106 -5.68 -23.80 -11.23
C THR A 106 -4.85 -22.83 -10.40
N LEU A 107 -5.40 -21.65 -10.16
CA LEU A 107 -4.79 -20.59 -9.35
C LEU A 107 -5.66 -20.33 -8.12
N SER A 108 -5.06 -20.15 -6.94
CA SER A 108 -5.83 -19.66 -5.79
C SER A 108 -5.73 -18.14 -5.73
N LYS A 109 -6.87 -17.47 -5.57
CA LYS A 109 -6.94 -16.02 -5.45
C LYS A 109 -6.30 -15.55 -4.16
N GLU A 110 -5.68 -14.37 -4.20
CA GLU A 110 -5.21 -13.71 -2.99
C GLU A 110 -6.39 -13.29 -2.10
N HIS A 111 -7.45 -12.78 -2.71
CA HIS A 111 -8.70 -12.40 -2.05
C HIS A 111 -9.86 -13.31 -2.49
N SER A 112 -10.60 -13.84 -1.52
CA SER A 112 -11.74 -14.74 -1.76
C SER A 112 -13.00 -13.95 -2.11
N HIS A 113 -13.17 -13.67 -3.40
CA HIS A 113 -14.34 -12.97 -3.95
C HIS A 113 -14.50 -13.28 -5.46
N ARG A 114 -15.51 -12.71 -6.11
CA ARG A 114 -15.76 -12.93 -7.54
C ARG A 114 -14.94 -11.92 -8.36
N TRP A 115 -14.14 -12.40 -9.29
CA TRP A 115 -13.46 -11.53 -10.25
C TRP A 115 -14.45 -11.06 -11.31
N ASP A 116 -14.47 -9.74 -11.54
CA ASP A 116 -15.26 -9.08 -12.57
C ASP A 116 -14.72 -9.38 -13.97
N LEU A 117 -13.39 -9.37 -14.10
CA LEU A 117 -12.63 -9.62 -15.32
C LEU A 117 -11.53 -10.64 -15.03
N PHE A 118 -11.05 -11.33 -16.07
CA PHE A 118 -9.93 -12.26 -15.92
C PHE A 118 -8.57 -11.57 -16.02
N VAL A 119 -8.46 -10.62 -16.94
CA VAL A 119 -7.23 -9.89 -17.29
C VAL A 119 -7.50 -8.39 -17.31
N THR A 120 -6.43 -7.59 -17.18
CA THR A 120 -6.53 -6.13 -17.16
C THR A 120 -7.00 -5.55 -18.50
N ASP A 121 -6.52 -6.08 -19.63
CA ASP A 121 -6.93 -5.66 -20.98
C ASP A 121 -7.63 -6.81 -21.74
N LEU A 122 -8.96 -6.83 -21.68
CA LEU A 122 -9.77 -7.80 -22.42
C LEU A 122 -9.74 -7.59 -23.94
N GLN A 123 -9.50 -6.37 -24.43
CA GLN A 123 -9.55 -6.09 -25.86
C GLN A 123 -8.38 -6.76 -26.59
N GLN A 124 -7.22 -6.87 -25.93
CA GLN A 124 -6.07 -7.60 -26.43
C GLN A 124 -6.39 -9.06 -26.81
N TYR A 125 -7.35 -9.69 -26.12
CA TYR A 125 -7.68 -11.11 -26.29
C TYR A 125 -9.06 -11.36 -26.90
N LYS A 126 -9.63 -10.32 -27.53
CA LYS A 126 -10.96 -10.42 -28.16
C LYS A 126 -10.98 -11.53 -29.21
N GLY A 127 -11.90 -12.48 -29.04
CA GLY A 127 -12.06 -13.65 -29.93
C GLY A 127 -11.11 -14.82 -29.64
N LEU A 128 -10.22 -14.70 -28.65
CA LEU A 128 -9.33 -15.79 -28.18
C LEU A 128 -9.70 -16.27 -26.77
N LEU A 129 -10.33 -15.42 -25.97
CA LEU A 129 -10.74 -15.67 -24.58
C LEU A 129 -12.25 -15.96 -24.49
N ASP A 130 -12.61 -17.17 -24.06
CA ASP A 130 -14.00 -17.54 -23.74
C ASP A 130 -14.23 -17.75 -22.22
N LYS A 131 -15.49 -17.67 -21.78
CA LYS A 131 -15.88 -18.10 -20.43
C LYS A 131 -16.05 -19.62 -20.39
N ASP A 132 -15.49 -20.28 -19.38
CA ASP A 132 -15.71 -21.70 -19.09
C ASP A 132 -16.86 -21.86 -18.08
N TRP A 133 -18.08 -21.91 -18.60
CA TRP A 133 -19.30 -22.06 -17.79
C TRP A 133 -19.36 -23.37 -17.00
N SER A 134 -18.58 -24.39 -17.37
CA SER A 134 -18.52 -25.66 -16.63
C SER A 134 -17.71 -25.57 -15.34
N ARG A 135 -16.82 -24.57 -15.25
CA ARG A 135 -15.97 -24.28 -14.09
C ARG A 135 -16.31 -22.94 -13.42
N GLU A 136 -17.41 -22.32 -13.83
CA GLU A 136 -17.95 -21.13 -13.20
C GLU A 136 -18.94 -21.52 -12.10
N ASP A 137 -18.70 -21.08 -10.88
CA ASP A 137 -19.68 -21.17 -9.82
C ASP A 137 -20.84 -20.18 -10.08
N GLN A 138 -21.97 -20.73 -10.52
CA GLN A 138 -23.17 -19.97 -10.85
C GLN A 138 -23.83 -19.30 -9.64
N LYS A 139 -23.43 -19.67 -8.41
CA LYS A 139 -23.92 -19.04 -7.18
C LYS A 139 -23.16 -17.78 -6.80
N LEU A 140 -22.05 -17.46 -7.48
CA LEU A 140 -21.31 -16.23 -7.24
C LEU A 140 -22.08 -15.03 -7.81
N GLU A 141 -22.69 -14.26 -6.91
CA GLU A 141 -23.42 -13.05 -7.25
C GLU A 141 -22.52 -12.04 -7.97
N PRO A 142 -23.02 -11.38 -9.03
CA PRO A 142 -22.29 -10.30 -9.67
C PRO A 142 -21.91 -9.18 -8.70
N GLU A 143 -20.66 -8.75 -8.76
CA GLU A 143 -20.18 -7.64 -7.95
C GLU A 143 -20.44 -6.33 -8.68
N GLU A 144 -21.33 -5.50 -8.14
CA GLU A 144 -21.47 -4.11 -8.57
C GLU A 144 -20.73 -3.19 -7.60
N ASP A 145 -19.85 -2.37 -8.17
CA ASP A 145 -19.21 -1.26 -7.48
C ASP A 145 -20.07 -0.01 -7.65
N THR A 146 -21.05 0.13 -6.77
CA THR A 146 -22.01 1.25 -6.77
C THR A 146 -21.46 2.49 -6.06
N THR A 147 -20.30 2.40 -5.43
CA THR A 147 -19.73 3.47 -4.60
C THR A 147 -19.01 4.49 -5.46
N VAL A 148 -19.54 5.71 -5.52
CA VAL A 148 -18.87 6.85 -6.16
C VAL A 148 -18.11 7.66 -5.11
N MET A 149 -16.80 7.48 -5.03
CA MET A 149 -15.97 8.23 -4.08
C MET A 149 -15.64 9.66 -4.52
N ASP A 150 -15.68 9.93 -5.83
CA ASP A 150 -15.37 11.25 -6.39
C ASP A 150 -16.65 12.05 -6.70
N ASP A 151 -17.64 11.99 -5.80
CA ASP A 151 -18.80 12.87 -5.91
C ASP A 151 -18.38 14.30 -5.57
N ASN A 152 -18.33 15.16 -6.60
CA ASN A 152 -18.03 16.60 -6.55
C ASN A 152 -16.56 17.00 -6.34
N GLY A 153 -15.59 16.14 -6.69
CA GLY A 153 -14.17 16.51 -6.64
C GLY A 153 -13.64 16.68 -5.21
N ALA A 154 -14.28 16.05 -4.23
CA ALA A 154 -13.85 16.07 -2.82
C ALA A 154 -12.75 15.05 -2.54
N VAL A 155 -12.71 13.94 -3.29
CA VAL A 155 -11.75 12.85 -3.12
C VAL A 155 -10.96 12.64 -4.41
N ILE A 156 -9.64 12.69 -4.31
CA ILE A 156 -8.74 12.55 -5.46
C ILE A 156 -8.56 11.07 -5.79
N LYS A 157 -8.81 10.66 -7.04
CA LYS A 157 -8.42 9.34 -7.52
C LYS A 157 -6.91 9.27 -7.72
N LEU A 158 -6.25 8.36 -7.01
CA LEU A 158 -4.82 8.14 -7.13
C LEU A 158 -4.50 6.99 -8.07
N THR A 159 -3.42 7.18 -8.81
CA THR A 159 -2.77 6.21 -9.67
C THR A 159 -1.26 6.28 -9.44
N GLU A 160 -0.51 5.33 -9.99
CA GLU A 160 0.96 5.34 -9.89
C GLU A 160 1.56 6.63 -10.46
N ALA A 161 0.95 7.19 -11.52
CA ALA A 161 1.44 8.37 -12.20
C ALA A 161 1.26 9.68 -11.40
N ASN A 162 0.27 9.75 -10.48
CA ASN A 162 -0.05 10.99 -9.76
C ASN A 162 0.21 10.95 -8.25
N LEU A 163 0.50 9.77 -7.68
CA LEU A 163 0.66 9.59 -6.23
C LEU A 163 1.72 10.53 -5.64
N ASN A 164 2.95 10.48 -6.14
CA ASN A 164 4.07 11.25 -5.58
C ASN A 164 3.81 12.78 -5.68
N LYS A 165 3.34 13.24 -6.84
CA LYS A 165 2.97 14.65 -7.05
C LYS A 165 1.85 15.10 -6.11
N THR A 166 0.91 14.21 -5.80
CA THR A 166 -0.20 14.52 -4.88
C THR A 166 0.29 14.59 -3.44
N ILE A 167 1.19 13.68 -3.03
CA ILE A 167 1.81 13.70 -1.70
C ILE A 167 2.57 15.01 -1.48
N GLU A 168 3.36 15.46 -2.45
CA GLU A 168 4.14 16.71 -2.34
C GLU A 168 3.27 17.97 -2.30
N LYS A 169 2.09 17.92 -2.93
CA LYS A 169 1.18 19.08 -3.03
C LYS A 169 0.47 19.39 -1.72
N TYR A 170 0.17 18.39 -0.90
CA TYR A 170 -0.67 18.54 0.29
C TYR A 170 0.14 18.34 1.57
N GLY A 171 -0.13 19.15 2.60
CA GLY A 171 0.57 19.03 3.89
C GLY A 171 0.12 17.80 4.69
N CYS A 172 -1.11 17.35 4.48
CA CYS A 172 -1.64 16.10 4.98
C CYS A 172 -2.49 15.45 3.87
N LEU A 173 -2.05 14.32 3.33
CA LEU A 173 -2.83 13.52 2.39
C LEU A 173 -3.35 12.27 3.10
N VAL A 174 -4.67 12.10 3.14
CA VAL A 174 -5.33 10.90 3.66
C VAL A 174 -5.75 10.04 2.49
N VAL A 175 -5.26 8.81 2.44
CA VAL A 175 -5.49 7.86 1.34
C VAL A 175 -6.28 6.67 1.84
N ASN A 176 -7.44 6.44 1.23
CA ASN A 176 -8.23 5.23 1.39
C ASN A 176 -7.88 4.23 0.29
N ILE A 177 -7.19 3.15 0.64
CA ILE A 177 -6.92 2.04 -0.29
C ILE A 177 -8.05 1.03 -0.11
N ARG A 178 -8.95 0.99 -1.10
CA ARG A 178 -10.21 0.26 -0.99
C ARG A 178 -10.22 -0.98 -1.85
N PHE A 179 -11.07 -1.92 -1.43
CA PHE A 179 -11.39 -3.15 -2.14
C PHE A 179 -12.88 -3.12 -2.51
N PRO A 180 -13.23 -2.82 -3.78
CA PRO A 180 -14.60 -2.53 -4.19
C PRO A 180 -15.65 -3.62 -3.90
N TRP A 181 -15.22 -4.87 -3.75
CA TRP A 181 -16.09 -6.01 -3.44
C TRP A 181 -16.41 -6.14 -1.95
N CYS A 182 -15.64 -5.49 -1.08
CA CYS A 182 -15.77 -5.64 0.35
C CYS A 182 -16.88 -4.73 0.90
N SER A 183 -17.91 -5.32 1.50
CA SER A 183 -19.00 -4.58 2.14
C SER A 183 -18.52 -3.64 3.26
N VAL A 184 -17.49 -4.05 3.99
CA VAL A 184 -16.85 -3.22 5.03
C VAL A 184 -16.18 -1.99 4.41
N CYS A 185 -15.42 -2.16 3.32
CA CYS A 185 -14.82 -1.03 2.60
C CYS A 185 -15.90 -0.07 2.08
N LYS A 186 -16.99 -0.59 1.49
CA LYS A 186 -18.10 0.24 0.99
C LYS A 186 -18.70 1.15 2.07
N GLY A 187 -18.87 0.63 3.29
CA GLY A 187 -19.36 1.43 4.42
C GLY A 187 -18.39 2.55 4.83
N VAL A 188 -17.09 2.25 4.85
CA VAL A 188 -16.03 3.22 5.14
C VAL A 188 -15.89 4.26 4.03
N ASP A 189 -16.05 3.87 2.76
CA ASP A 189 -15.93 4.76 1.60
C ASP A 189 -16.95 5.92 1.63
N ASP A 190 -18.19 5.65 2.05
CA ASP A 190 -19.25 6.67 2.18
C ASP A 190 -18.87 7.73 3.23
N GLN A 191 -18.45 7.27 4.41
CA GLN A 191 -18.04 8.15 5.51
C GLN A 191 -16.79 8.94 5.18
N PHE A 192 -15.84 8.31 4.48
CA PHE A 192 -14.63 8.96 3.98
C PHE A 192 -14.95 10.09 3.00
N SER A 193 -15.90 9.88 2.09
CA SER A 193 -16.31 10.88 1.08
C SER A 193 -17.05 12.07 1.71
N LYS A 194 -17.88 11.81 2.73
CA LYS A 194 -18.52 12.85 3.55
C LYS A 194 -17.48 13.67 4.32
N ALA A 195 -16.56 13.00 5.03
CA ALA A 195 -15.48 13.65 5.75
C ALA A 195 -14.60 14.51 4.83
N ALA A 196 -14.29 14.03 3.62
CA ALA A 196 -13.55 14.79 2.62
C ALA A 196 -14.26 16.09 2.23
N SER A 197 -15.58 16.03 2.02
CA SER A 197 -16.40 17.20 1.68
C SER A 197 -16.43 18.21 2.82
N THR A 198 -16.63 17.75 4.06
CA THR A 198 -16.64 18.60 5.25
C THR A 198 -15.26 19.21 5.52
N ALA A 199 -14.18 18.43 5.42
CA ALA A 199 -12.82 18.91 5.52
C ALA A 199 -12.50 20.00 4.48
N LYS A 200 -12.90 19.79 3.21
CA LYS A 200 -12.77 20.79 2.14
C LYS A 200 -13.53 22.08 2.46
N ALA A 201 -14.75 21.97 3.02
CA ALA A 201 -15.51 23.13 3.46
C ALA A 201 -14.82 23.86 4.63
N MET A 202 -14.34 23.13 5.65
CA MET A 202 -13.59 23.69 6.78
C MET A 202 -12.29 24.38 6.35
N GLY A 203 -11.59 23.83 5.36
CA GLY A 203 -10.38 24.41 4.79
C GLY A 203 -10.61 25.72 4.04
N LYS A 204 -11.82 25.93 3.49
CA LYS A 204 -12.21 27.17 2.79
C LYS A 204 -12.66 28.29 3.73
N ARG A 205 -13.12 27.97 4.95
CA ARG A 205 -13.70 28.96 5.89
C ARG A 205 -12.73 30.07 6.28
N ASN A 206 -11.48 29.74 6.55
CA ASN A 206 -10.44 30.73 6.85
C ASN A 206 -9.05 30.24 6.44
N SER A 207 -8.14 31.18 6.18
CA SER A 207 -6.78 30.89 5.72
C SER A 207 -5.91 30.20 6.78
N SER A 208 -6.25 30.32 8.06
CA SER A 208 -5.57 29.66 9.19
C SER A 208 -6.04 28.22 9.46
N SER A 209 -7.05 27.74 8.72
CA SER A 209 -7.66 26.44 9.00
C SER A 209 -6.64 25.32 8.83
N PRO A 210 -6.48 24.41 9.81
CA PRO A 210 -5.57 23.27 9.70
C PRO A 210 -5.97 22.35 8.54
N TRP A 211 -7.25 22.35 8.17
CA TRP A 211 -7.81 21.59 7.05
C TRP A 211 -7.45 22.14 5.67
N ARG A 212 -6.94 23.38 5.57
CA ARG A 212 -6.62 24.02 4.27
C ARG A 212 -5.55 23.27 3.47
N LYS A 213 -4.62 22.59 4.15
CA LYS A 213 -3.56 21.78 3.53
C LYS A 213 -3.88 20.28 3.54
N ALA A 214 -5.07 19.89 3.98
CA ALA A 214 -5.50 18.50 4.00
C ALA A 214 -6.16 18.13 2.66
N ALA A 215 -5.90 16.93 2.18
CA ALA A 215 -6.61 16.34 1.04
C ALA A 215 -6.96 14.88 1.32
N PHE A 216 -8.04 14.46 0.69
CA PHE A 216 -8.54 13.10 0.74
C PHE A 216 -8.40 12.49 -0.64
N ALA A 217 -8.02 11.22 -0.66
CA ALA A 217 -7.75 10.51 -1.88
C ALA A 217 -8.07 9.02 -1.72
N TYR A 218 -8.27 8.32 -2.84
CA TYR A 218 -8.49 6.88 -2.82
C TYR A 218 -7.68 6.16 -3.89
N ILE A 219 -7.36 4.90 -3.60
CA ILE A 219 -6.75 3.95 -4.53
C ILE A 219 -7.69 2.75 -4.63
N ASP A 220 -8.10 2.41 -5.84
CA ASP A 220 -8.79 1.14 -6.12
C ASP A 220 -7.73 0.04 -6.24
N ALA A 221 -7.58 -0.78 -5.19
CA ALA A 221 -6.57 -1.84 -5.13
C ALA A 221 -6.80 -2.95 -6.18
N ARG A 222 -8.04 -3.11 -6.67
CA ARG A 222 -8.36 -4.02 -7.78
C ARG A 222 -7.69 -3.60 -9.07
N LYS A 223 -7.69 -2.29 -9.34
CA LYS A 223 -7.15 -1.70 -10.58
C LYS A 223 -5.67 -1.37 -10.48
N HIS A 224 -5.18 -1.08 -9.28
CA HIS A 224 -3.81 -0.65 -9.04
C HIS A 224 -3.10 -1.62 -8.08
N LYS A 225 -2.97 -2.90 -8.50
CA LYS A 225 -2.37 -4.00 -7.73
C LYS A 225 -0.99 -3.65 -7.17
N THR A 226 -0.15 -2.97 -7.95
CA THR A 226 1.20 -2.53 -7.52
C THR A 226 1.14 -1.54 -6.37
N LEU A 227 0.19 -0.61 -6.37
CA LEU A 227 -0.03 0.28 -5.22
C LEU A 227 -0.58 -0.49 -4.01
N GLY A 228 -1.53 -1.41 -4.24
CA GLY A 228 -2.02 -2.31 -3.19
C GLY A 228 -0.88 -3.04 -2.48
N ARG A 229 0.02 -3.66 -3.26
CA ARG A 229 1.24 -4.33 -2.76
C ARG A 229 2.19 -3.37 -2.07
N ARG A 230 2.47 -2.19 -2.64
CA ARG A 230 3.36 -1.16 -2.06
C ARG A 230 2.95 -0.78 -0.64
N PHE A 231 1.65 -0.67 -0.40
CA PHE A 231 1.10 -0.32 0.92
C PHE A 231 0.72 -1.52 1.77
N ASN A 232 1.00 -2.74 1.30
CA ASN A 232 0.58 -4.00 1.91
C ASN A 232 -0.91 -3.98 2.29
N ALA A 233 -1.74 -3.42 1.41
CA ALA A 233 -3.18 -3.33 1.61
C ALA A 233 -3.79 -4.73 1.49
N ASN A 234 -4.69 -5.07 2.42
CA ASN A 234 -5.40 -6.33 2.41
C ASN A 234 -6.84 -6.14 2.90
N CYS A 235 -7.71 -7.07 2.50
CA CYS A 235 -9.11 -7.11 2.87
C CYS A 235 -9.41 -8.38 3.67
N ASN A 236 -9.00 -8.39 4.94
CA ASN A 236 -9.24 -9.47 5.91
C ASN A 236 -10.22 -9.00 7.00
N ALA A 237 -11.43 -8.67 6.55
CA ALA A 237 -12.72 -8.73 7.26
C ALA A 237 -12.86 -8.22 8.71
N GLY A 238 -11.99 -7.33 9.21
CA GLY A 238 -12.12 -6.82 10.59
C GLY A 238 -11.96 -5.31 10.76
N SER A 239 -11.10 -4.66 9.95
CA SER A 239 -10.92 -3.21 10.02
C SER A 239 -10.31 -2.69 8.71
N CYS A 240 -10.84 -1.58 8.20
CA CYS A 240 -10.18 -0.83 7.14
C CYS A 240 -9.12 0.08 7.75
N LYS A 241 -8.12 0.46 6.96
CA LYS A 241 -7.11 1.46 7.34
C LYS A 241 -7.12 2.60 6.34
N HIS A 242 -6.69 3.77 6.80
CA HIS A 242 -6.33 4.89 5.95
C HIS A 242 -4.86 5.20 6.14
N TRP A 243 -4.20 5.53 5.04
CA TRP A 243 -2.78 5.87 5.02
C TRP A 243 -2.65 7.39 5.02
N LEU A 244 -1.76 7.92 5.85
CA LEU A 244 -1.54 9.35 6.01
C LEU A 244 -0.12 9.69 5.58
N PHE A 245 -0.02 10.74 4.76
CA PHE A 245 1.24 11.37 4.40
C PHE A 245 1.25 12.78 4.99
N THR A 246 2.12 13.01 5.97
CA THR A 246 2.22 14.30 6.68
C THR A 246 3.56 14.95 6.40
N GLY A 247 3.68 15.67 5.28
CA GLY A 247 4.85 16.48 4.92
C GLY A 247 6.13 15.72 4.53
N ASN A 248 6.32 14.47 4.95
CA ASN A 248 7.42 13.60 4.54
C ASN A 248 6.90 12.43 3.67
N PRO A 249 7.24 12.38 2.36
CA PRO A 249 6.79 11.31 1.47
C PRO A 249 7.34 9.92 1.82
N SER A 250 8.42 9.85 2.59
CA SER A 250 9.11 8.60 2.96
C SER A 250 8.48 7.91 4.17
N GLU A 251 7.67 8.64 4.95
CA GLU A 251 7.03 8.12 6.15
C GLU A 251 5.52 8.11 5.97
N VAL A 252 4.96 6.90 6.00
CA VAL A 252 3.53 6.67 5.88
C VAL A 252 3.01 6.18 7.21
N LEU A 253 2.03 6.90 7.75
CA LEU A 253 1.30 6.49 8.94
C LEU A 253 0.02 5.78 8.53
N SER A 254 -0.53 4.94 9.41
CA SER A 254 -1.84 4.34 9.19
C SER A 254 -2.75 4.61 10.39
N ILE A 255 -3.99 4.97 10.12
CA ILE A 255 -5.07 5.02 11.11
C ILE A 255 -6.14 4.00 10.76
N ASN A 256 -6.94 3.60 11.75
CA ASN A 256 -8.12 2.79 11.50
C ASN A 256 -9.17 3.63 10.76
N GLY A 257 -9.85 3.01 9.80
CA GLY A 257 -11.03 3.57 9.18
C GLY A 257 -12.16 3.69 10.20
N GLN A 258 -13.01 4.69 10.03
CA GLN A 258 -14.15 4.95 10.90
C GLN A 258 -15.45 4.78 10.11
N TYR A 259 -16.50 4.35 10.81
CA TYR A 259 -17.85 4.22 10.25
C TYR A 259 -18.73 5.44 10.52
N ASP A 260 -18.14 6.50 11.07
CA ASP A 260 -18.79 7.78 11.27
C ASP A 260 -17.85 8.93 10.90
N GLU A 261 -18.43 9.91 10.20
CA GLU A 261 -17.72 11.10 9.73
C GLU A 261 -17.02 11.87 10.87
N ALA A 262 -17.71 12.07 12.00
CA ALA A 262 -17.23 12.91 13.09
C ALA A 262 -15.98 12.33 13.77
N SER A 263 -15.95 11.01 14.00
CA SER A 263 -14.79 10.33 14.56
C SER A 263 -13.62 10.33 13.60
N LEU A 264 -13.87 10.18 12.29
CA LEU A 264 -12.80 10.29 11.29
C LEU A 264 -12.16 11.69 11.31
N LEU A 265 -12.99 12.74 11.29
CA LEU A 265 -12.49 14.12 11.35
C LEU A 265 -11.71 14.38 12.64
N SER A 266 -12.26 14.01 13.80
CA SER A 266 -11.62 14.15 15.12
C SER A 266 -10.30 13.38 15.21
N GLN A 267 -10.23 12.18 14.64
CA GLN A 267 -8.99 11.41 14.57
C GLN A 267 -7.93 12.11 13.70
N LEU A 268 -8.33 12.66 12.56
CA LEU A 268 -7.44 13.33 11.61
C LEU A 268 -6.89 14.67 12.13
N GLU A 269 -7.63 15.41 12.97
CA GLU A 269 -7.18 16.68 13.54
C GLU A 269 -5.81 16.60 14.21
N LYS A 270 -5.48 15.45 14.80
CA LYS A 270 -4.19 15.16 15.46
C LYS A 270 -3.00 15.21 14.49
N TYR A 271 -3.25 15.00 13.20
CA TYR A 271 -2.25 14.90 12.14
C TYR A 271 -2.15 16.17 11.29
N LEU A 272 -3.09 17.11 11.44
CA LEU A 272 -3.10 18.35 10.66
C LEU A 272 -2.08 19.39 11.13
N ARG A 273 -1.55 19.22 12.34
CA ARG A 273 -0.51 20.09 12.91
C ARG A 273 0.88 19.51 12.61
N PRO A 274 1.98 20.28 12.66
CA PRO A 274 3.33 19.72 12.61
C PRO A 274 3.56 18.68 13.70
N ALA A 275 4.41 17.69 13.45
CA ALA A 275 4.71 16.62 14.41
C ALA A 275 5.50 17.18 15.59
N VAL A 276 6.39 18.11 15.27
CA VAL A 276 7.23 18.83 16.21
C VAL A 276 6.85 20.32 16.16
N VAL A 277 6.50 20.87 17.32
CA VAL A 277 6.21 22.30 17.48
C VAL A 277 7.54 23.04 17.66
N THR A 278 7.84 23.99 16.76
CA THR A 278 8.98 24.89 16.96
C THR A 278 8.63 25.98 17.95
N LEU A 279 9.37 26.03 19.05
CA LEU A 279 9.20 27.00 20.12
C LEU A 279 9.91 28.31 19.74
N LYS A 280 9.21 29.42 19.90
CA LYS A 280 9.81 30.76 19.73
C LYS A 280 10.50 31.23 21.00
N ASP A 281 9.93 30.88 22.14
CA ASP A 281 10.42 31.23 23.46
C ASP A 281 10.16 30.10 24.48
N LEU A 282 10.84 30.16 25.62
CA LEU A 282 10.72 29.15 26.67
C LEU A 282 9.35 29.17 27.38
N SER A 283 8.59 30.26 27.27
CA SER A 283 7.26 30.39 27.89
C SER A 283 6.17 29.62 27.12
N GLU A 284 6.37 29.35 25.83
CA GLU A 284 5.50 28.47 25.04
C GLU A 284 5.51 27.03 25.57
N VAL A 285 6.66 26.56 26.09
CA VAL A 285 6.79 25.22 26.70
C VAL A 285 5.92 25.09 27.94
N ASP A 286 5.84 26.14 28.75
CA ASP A 286 5.06 26.11 30.00
C ASP A 286 3.58 25.86 29.74
N LYS A 287 3.04 26.40 28.64
CA LYS A 287 1.65 26.16 28.21
C LYS A 287 1.46 24.72 27.75
N LEU A 288 2.42 24.16 27.02
CA LEU A 288 2.34 22.78 26.52
C LEU A 288 2.40 21.77 27.68
N LYS A 289 3.36 21.93 28.60
CA LYS A 289 3.59 21.02 29.73
C LYS A 289 2.56 21.14 30.85
N ALA A 290 1.79 22.22 30.90
CA ALA A 290 0.70 22.35 31.87
C ALA A 290 -0.44 21.37 31.58
N VAL A 291 -0.65 21.04 30.30
CA VAL A 291 -1.80 20.25 29.83
C VAL A 291 -1.38 18.87 29.32
N ASN A 292 -0.27 18.79 28.59
CA ASN A 292 0.11 17.60 27.85
C ASN A 292 1.40 16.99 28.37
N LEU A 293 1.52 15.67 28.22
CA LEU A 293 2.83 15.02 28.24
C LEU A 293 3.66 15.60 27.10
N THR A 294 4.74 16.30 27.42
CA THR A 294 5.48 17.12 26.45
C THR A 294 6.95 16.70 26.41
N VAL A 295 7.44 16.39 25.21
CA VAL A 295 8.85 16.11 24.94
C VAL A 295 9.50 17.36 24.36
N VAL A 296 10.59 17.83 24.96
CA VAL A 296 11.33 19.01 24.51
C VAL A 296 12.74 18.59 24.14
N ALA A 297 13.11 18.80 22.88
CA ALA A 297 14.47 18.67 22.39
C ALA A 297 15.08 20.06 22.14
N SER A 298 16.40 20.18 22.29
CA SER A 298 17.11 21.42 22.00
C SER A 298 18.26 21.17 21.04
N PHE A 299 18.28 21.85 19.90
CA PHE A 299 19.32 21.69 18.88
C PHE A 299 20.09 23.01 18.65
N ALA A 300 21.38 22.91 18.33
CA ALA A 300 22.22 24.08 18.03
C ALA A 300 21.74 24.83 16.78
N SER A 301 21.50 24.10 15.69
CA SER A 301 21.09 24.68 14.41
C SER A 301 19.64 25.13 14.45
N LYS A 302 19.35 26.36 13.99
CA LYS A 302 17.97 26.85 13.80
C LYS A 302 17.26 26.19 12.63
N GLU A 303 17.95 25.38 11.83
CA GLU A 303 17.36 24.64 10.74
C GLU A 303 16.93 23.24 11.19
N PRO A 304 15.74 22.74 10.78
CA PRO A 304 15.26 21.39 11.06
C PRO A 304 16.03 20.36 10.21
N LYS A 305 17.35 20.26 10.42
CA LYS A 305 18.26 19.43 9.64
C LYS A 305 19.24 18.70 10.55
N GLY A 306 19.58 17.47 10.16
CA GLY A 306 20.49 16.59 10.88
C GLY A 306 19.82 15.28 11.28
N SER A 307 20.60 14.20 11.36
CA SER A 307 20.11 12.86 11.67
C SER A 307 19.31 12.82 12.97
N ALA A 308 19.78 13.50 14.01
CA ALA A 308 19.10 13.55 15.31
C ALA A 308 17.72 14.23 15.25
N PHE A 309 17.57 15.32 14.49
CA PHE A 309 16.27 15.98 14.30
C PHE A 309 15.32 15.10 13.48
N THR A 310 15.79 14.49 12.39
CA THR A 310 14.98 13.59 11.56
C THR A 310 14.48 12.39 12.38
N THR A 311 15.35 11.79 13.19
CA THR A 311 14.96 10.72 14.11
C THR A 311 13.92 11.19 15.14
N PHE A 312 14.11 12.38 15.71
CA PHE A 312 13.16 12.96 16.65
C PHE A 312 11.79 13.25 16.01
N GLU A 313 11.77 13.80 14.80
CA GLU A 313 10.55 14.08 14.04
C GLU A 313 9.80 12.80 13.65
N ARG A 314 10.53 11.75 13.24
CA ARG A 314 9.96 10.42 12.97
C ARG A 314 9.23 9.85 14.19
N ILE A 315 9.89 9.90 15.35
CA ILE A 315 9.30 9.42 16.62
C ILE A 315 8.11 10.31 17.01
N ALA A 316 8.21 11.62 16.82
CA ALA A 316 7.10 12.53 17.04
C ALA A 316 5.89 12.19 16.18
N ASN A 317 6.10 11.84 14.91
CA ASN A 317 5.05 11.38 14.00
C ASN A 317 4.40 10.07 14.47
N SER A 318 5.19 9.09 14.91
CA SER A 318 4.66 7.78 15.35
C SER A 318 3.89 7.85 16.67
N MET A 319 4.15 8.86 17.50
CA MET A 319 3.53 9.08 18.81
C MET A 319 2.53 10.25 18.81
N ARG A 320 2.05 10.67 17.64
CA ARG A 320 1.03 11.74 17.52
C ARG A 320 -0.23 11.41 18.30
N GLY A 321 -0.65 12.37 19.12
CA GLY A 321 -1.83 12.26 19.96
C GLY A 321 -1.60 11.58 21.31
N ASP A 322 -0.45 10.91 21.52
CA ASP A 322 -0.05 10.38 22.84
C ASP A 322 0.75 11.42 23.63
N MET A 323 1.55 12.25 22.95
CA MET A 323 2.36 13.30 23.55
C MET A 323 2.63 14.44 22.55
N VAL A 324 3.02 15.60 23.07
CA VAL A 324 3.41 16.76 22.26
C VAL A 324 4.92 16.82 22.16
N PHE A 325 5.45 16.91 20.95
CA PHE A 325 6.88 17.12 20.73
C PHE A 325 7.14 18.58 20.40
N ALA A 326 8.14 19.15 21.03
CA ALA A 326 8.55 20.53 20.85
C ALA A 326 10.06 20.63 20.69
N VAL A 327 10.49 21.62 19.91
CA VAL A 327 11.91 21.88 19.66
C VAL A 327 12.24 23.33 19.97
N ALA A 328 13.30 23.52 20.73
CA ALA A 328 13.92 24.82 20.96
C ALA A 328 15.26 24.88 20.22
N TYR A 329 15.62 26.07 19.72
CA TYR A 329 16.86 26.28 18.97
C TYR A 329 17.77 27.30 19.67
N GLY A 330 19.08 27.16 19.45
CA GLY A 330 20.09 28.14 19.86
C GLY A 330 20.90 27.77 21.10
N VAL A 331 20.45 26.79 21.89
CA VAL A 331 21.25 26.17 22.96
C VAL A 331 21.13 24.66 22.78
N GLU A 332 22.22 24.01 22.39
CA GLU A 332 22.25 22.56 22.30
C GLU A 332 22.39 21.95 23.70
N LYS A 333 21.54 20.96 23.98
CA LYS A 333 21.65 20.11 25.16
C LYS A 333 22.04 18.72 24.68
N ASP A 334 22.82 18.00 25.47
CA ASP A 334 23.16 16.60 25.22
C ASP A 334 22.05 15.64 25.67
N TYR A 335 20.87 16.17 26.01
CA TYR A 335 19.70 15.42 26.45
C TYR A 335 18.40 16.05 25.99
N ILE A 336 17.34 15.23 25.97
CA ILE A 336 15.95 15.69 25.84
C ILE A 336 15.24 15.67 27.18
N GLU A 337 14.14 16.41 27.27
CA GLU A 337 13.31 16.52 28.46
C GLU A 337 11.91 15.97 28.20
N LEU A 338 11.43 15.07 29.05
CA LEU A 338 10.04 14.63 29.10
C LEU A 338 9.35 15.26 30.31
N TRP A 339 8.39 16.12 30.04
CA TRP A 339 7.58 16.81 31.03
C TRP A 339 6.23 16.14 31.17
N LYS A 340 5.97 15.58 32.36
CA LYS A 340 4.61 15.16 32.73
C LYS A 340 3.76 16.40 33.01
N PRO A 341 2.43 16.34 32.77
CA PRO A 341 1.53 17.44 33.09
C PRO A 341 1.75 17.94 34.52
N GLN A 342 1.96 19.25 34.67
CA GLN A 342 2.13 19.93 35.97
C GLN A 342 3.35 19.48 36.81
N ALA A 343 4.28 18.72 36.24
CA ALA A 343 5.49 18.32 36.96
C ALA A 343 6.44 19.51 37.18
N LYS A 344 7.08 19.53 38.36
CA LYS A 344 8.08 20.55 38.70
C LYS A 344 9.41 20.34 37.95
N GLU A 345 9.75 19.09 37.64
CA GLU A 345 11.01 18.72 36.99
C GLU A 345 10.77 17.71 35.85
N PRO A 346 11.58 17.77 34.76
CA PRO A 346 11.49 16.83 33.67
C PRO A 346 12.29 15.55 33.97
N LEU A 347 11.90 14.47 33.30
CA LEU A 347 12.78 13.33 33.11
C LEU A 347 13.72 13.63 31.95
N ARG A 348 14.99 13.24 32.05
CA ARG A 348 16.01 13.49 31.02
C ARG A 348 16.50 12.20 30.42
N LEU A 349 16.76 12.21 29.11
CA LEU A 349 17.41 11.12 28.37
C LEU A 349 18.55 11.71 27.54
N LYS A 350 19.77 11.19 27.69
CA LYS A 350 20.91 11.68 26.90
C LYS A 350 20.78 11.27 25.43
N HIS A 351 21.30 12.08 24.53
CA HIS A 351 21.33 11.77 23.09
C HIS A 351 22.11 10.47 22.81
N SER A 352 23.14 10.15 23.60
CA SER A 352 23.87 8.88 23.50
C SER A 352 23.01 7.64 23.74
N GLU A 353 21.83 7.81 24.36
CA GLU A 353 20.89 6.74 24.69
C GLU A 353 19.74 6.63 23.68
N PHE A 354 19.75 7.42 22.58
CA PHE A 354 18.70 7.35 21.56
C PHE A 354 18.71 6.02 20.80
N GLY A 355 19.88 5.40 20.65
CA GLY A 355 20.12 4.38 19.62
C GLY A 355 20.23 5.01 18.23
N ASP A 356 20.98 4.37 17.33
CA ASP A 356 21.31 4.93 16.00
C ASP A 356 20.07 5.26 15.16
N ASP A 357 19.00 4.47 15.32
CA ASP A 357 17.73 4.68 14.65
C ASP A 357 16.68 5.40 15.51
N GLY A 358 16.95 5.66 16.79
CA GLY A 358 16.00 6.23 17.75
C GLY A 358 15.14 5.22 18.52
N THR A 359 15.38 3.91 18.42
CA THR A 359 14.62 2.90 19.20
C THR A 359 14.74 3.11 20.71
N GLY A 360 15.91 3.49 21.21
CA GLY A 360 16.11 3.77 22.65
C GLY A 360 15.22 4.92 23.12
N LEU A 361 15.15 6.00 22.33
CA LEU A 361 14.24 7.12 22.61
C LEU A 361 12.77 6.68 22.60
N GLU A 362 12.35 5.95 21.56
CA GLU A 362 10.97 5.49 21.43
C GLU A 362 10.55 4.59 22.61
N GLN A 363 11.38 3.61 22.98
CA GLN A 363 11.11 2.73 24.12
C GLN A 363 11.05 3.50 25.43
N TRP A 364 11.99 4.43 25.64
CA TRP A 364 12.03 5.27 26.84
C TRP A 364 10.77 6.12 26.99
N LEU A 365 10.30 6.73 25.90
CA LEU A 365 9.06 7.51 25.86
C LEU A 365 7.82 6.63 26.07
N ARG A 366 7.70 5.50 25.37
CA ARG A 366 6.56 4.58 25.49
C ARG A 366 6.36 4.09 26.91
N ALA A 367 7.45 3.68 27.58
CA ALA A 367 7.39 3.23 28.97
C ALA A 367 6.90 4.31 29.95
N ARG A 368 7.02 5.60 29.57
CA ARG A 368 6.66 6.76 30.40
C ARG A 368 5.41 7.51 29.91
N ALA A 369 4.86 7.10 28.78
CA ALA A 369 3.62 7.62 28.21
C ALA A 369 2.37 7.19 28.98
N MET A 370 2.52 6.20 29.86
CA MET A 370 1.44 5.69 30.69
C MET A 370 1.69 6.05 32.16
N PRO A 371 0.64 6.45 32.90
CA PRO A 371 0.73 6.56 34.34
C PRO A 371 1.02 5.18 34.94
N LEU A 372 1.90 5.15 35.97
CA LEU A 372 2.28 3.91 36.67
C LEU A 372 1.08 3.23 37.33
N LEU A 373 0.13 4.04 37.81
CA LEU A 373 -1.14 3.62 38.39
C LEU A 373 -2.23 4.51 37.79
N GLN A 374 -3.27 3.91 37.22
CA GLN A 374 -4.48 4.60 36.79
C GLN A 374 -5.68 3.70 36.98
N THR A 375 -6.84 4.31 37.20
CA THR A 375 -8.12 3.60 37.19
C THR A 375 -8.35 3.04 35.79
N TYR A 376 -8.68 1.76 35.72
CA TYR A 376 -9.01 1.12 34.45
C TYR A 376 -10.35 1.65 33.92
N GLU A 377 -10.36 2.09 32.68
CA GLU A 377 -11.57 2.40 31.90
C GLU A 377 -11.56 1.53 30.64
N TRP A 378 -12.73 1.10 30.17
CA TRP A 378 -12.84 0.19 29.02
C TRP A 378 -12.18 0.75 27.75
N THR A 379 -12.15 2.08 27.61
CA THR A 379 -11.52 2.84 26.52
C THR A 379 -9.99 2.69 26.50
N LEU A 380 -9.36 2.33 27.62
CA LEU A 380 -7.91 2.13 27.71
C LEU A 380 -7.45 0.77 27.17
N ARG A 381 -8.39 -0.15 26.94
CA ARG A 381 -8.09 -1.51 26.47
C ARG A 381 -7.36 -1.51 25.13
N GLU A 382 -7.87 -0.80 24.13
CA GLU A 382 -7.22 -0.71 22.81
C GLU A 382 -5.82 -0.11 22.92
N LYS A 383 -5.64 0.88 23.82
CA LYS A 383 -4.34 1.49 24.08
C LYS A 383 -3.36 0.47 24.66
N PHE A 384 -3.78 -0.32 25.65
CA PHE A 384 -2.94 -1.37 26.25
C PHE A 384 -2.62 -2.51 25.28
N GLU A 385 -3.60 -2.98 24.49
CA GLU A 385 -3.41 -4.00 23.46
C GLU A 385 -2.43 -3.53 22.39
N LYS A 386 -2.53 -2.26 21.93
CA LYS A 386 -1.57 -1.65 21.00
C LYS A 386 -0.14 -1.62 21.56
N MET A 387 0.01 -1.47 22.87
CA MET A 387 1.31 -1.49 23.54
C MET A 387 1.78 -2.89 23.92
N LYS A 388 1.03 -3.94 23.57
CA LYS A 388 1.29 -5.34 23.93
C LYS A 388 1.44 -5.54 25.46
N LEU A 389 0.76 -4.72 26.26
CA LEU A 389 0.75 -4.87 27.71
C LEU A 389 -0.35 -5.86 28.11
N PRO A 390 -0.05 -6.86 28.96
CA PRO A 390 -1.07 -7.77 29.46
C PRO A 390 -2.06 -7.00 30.35
N VAL A 391 -3.34 -7.07 30.02
CA VAL A 391 -4.43 -6.56 30.86
C VAL A 391 -5.01 -7.76 31.60
N ALA A 392 -4.90 -7.77 32.92
CA ALA A 392 -5.56 -8.80 33.74
C ALA A 392 -7.08 -8.67 33.53
N ARG A 393 -7.72 -9.80 33.20
CA ARG A 393 -9.17 -9.87 32.99
C ARG A 393 -9.91 -9.95 34.30
#